data_AF-A0A8T3Q7Y3-F1
#
_entry.id   AF-A0A8T3Q7Y3-F1
#
_cell.length_a   1.000
_cell.length_b   1.000
_cell.length_c   1.000
_cell.angle_alpha   90.00
_cell.angle_beta   90.00
_cell.angle_gamma   90.00
#
_symmetry.space_group_name_H-M   'P 1'
#
loop_
_entity.id
_entity.type
_entity.pdbx_description
1 polymer ?
#
loop_
_entity_poly.entity_id
_entity_poly.type
_entity_poly.pdbx_seq_one_letter_code
_entity_poly.pdbx_strand_id
1 'polypeptide(L)'
;MNRTFPGLFVVLFLLAACAAPGGGSSGTSPPAGSDDGGASGDIEHPTASEPILVVDNTGGFIPVQFMATQLPVFVLLGDGRVIMQGAQTLEFPGPALPALIERTLTEEGIQEVLRGVEDTGLFTTDVELNGAQSVVADAANTRFTLNAGGREVTVSVYGLGALLPDMEPPPGMTSGEIEAHRILGQLNDGLMTLDTWLPGTAWESEGWQPYQPDAFRLYVRDVTGEAIEGGDLPEQVRDWPTDDDPAAFGEVEAFFGDGTRCGVVDGELGGLWNEELNAATQMTLWTDDGERRFSVMARPVLPHEDPACPELAGGA
;
A
#
# COMPACT_ATOMS: atom_id res chain seq x y z
N MET A 1 4.04 -27.04 67.40
CA MET A 1 4.37 -28.25 66.61
C MET A 1 5.45 -27.85 65.63
N ASN A 2 6.63 -28.48 65.77
CA ASN A 2 7.82 -28.42 64.91
C ASN A 2 7.47 -28.51 63.40
N ARG A 3 8.22 -28.05 62.37
CA ARG A 3 9.61 -27.56 62.22
C ARG A 3 9.81 -27.09 60.75
N THR A 4 10.48 -25.93 60.58
CA THR A 4 11.60 -25.61 59.65
C THR A 4 11.78 -26.24 58.24
N PHE A 5 11.81 -25.33 57.25
CA PHE A 5 12.73 -25.07 56.10
C PHE A 5 13.15 -26.16 55.06
N PRO A 6 13.40 -25.74 53.79
CA PRO A 6 13.54 -26.57 52.59
C PRO A 6 15.00 -26.95 52.29
N GLY A 7 15.21 -28.03 51.54
CA GLY A 7 16.51 -28.50 51.07
C GLY A 7 16.56 -28.57 49.54
N LEU A 8 17.33 -27.68 48.95
CA LEU A 8 17.77 -27.65 47.55
C LEU A 8 18.81 -28.77 47.36
N PHE A 9 18.55 -29.74 46.48
CA PHE A 9 19.49 -30.82 46.14
C PHE A 9 20.16 -30.52 44.80
N VAL A 10 21.44 -30.15 44.84
CA VAL A 10 22.33 -30.05 43.67
C VAL A 10 22.95 -31.42 43.44
N VAL A 11 22.69 -32.02 42.28
CA VAL A 11 23.32 -33.27 41.85
C VAL A 11 24.44 -32.93 40.87
N LEU A 12 25.67 -33.13 41.35
CA LEU A 12 26.91 -33.05 40.61
C LEU A 12 27.19 -34.41 39.96
N PHE A 13 27.13 -34.50 38.63
CA PHE A 13 27.59 -35.69 37.89
C PHE A 13 29.00 -35.44 37.34
N LEU A 14 29.95 -36.22 37.86
CA LEU A 14 31.32 -36.40 37.38
C LEU A 14 31.43 -37.83 36.81
N LEU A 15 32.30 -38.01 35.80
CA LEU A 15 32.80 -39.23 35.11
C LEU A 15 32.48 -39.19 33.60
N ALA A 16 33.33 -39.58 32.65
CA ALA A 16 34.75 -39.93 32.64
C ALA A 16 35.26 -39.93 31.18
N ALA A 17 36.52 -39.52 31.03
CA ALA A 17 37.54 -39.92 30.05
C ALA A 17 37.20 -40.92 28.92
N CYS A 18 37.55 -40.54 27.68
CA CYS A 18 38.18 -41.43 26.70
C CYS A 18 39.35 -40.69 26.04
N ALA A 19 40.56 -41.24 26.24
CA ALA A 19 41.79 -40.84 25.57
C ALA A 19 42.11 -41.86 24.48
N ALA A 20 42.54 -41.39 23.31
CA ALA A 20 43.30 -42.19 22.34
C ALA A 20 44.38 -41.30 21.68
N PRO A 21 45.59 -41.84 21.41
CA PRO A 21 46.79 -41.04 21.14
C PRO A 21 47.16 -40.97 19.65
N GLY A 22 47.92 -39.93 19.26
CA GLY A 22 48.79 -40.02 18.09
C GLY A 22 49.13 -38.71 17.39
N GLY A 23 50.43 -38.38 17.39
CA GLY A 23 51.07 -37.62 16.30
C GLY A 23 51.28 -36.13 16.53
N GLY A 24 52.45 -35.77 17.06
CA GLY A 24 52.93 -34.39 17.01
C GLY A 24 53.47 -34.03 15.63
N SER A 25 53.18 -32.82 15.16
CA SER A 25 54.09 -32.06 14.30
C SER A 25 53.82 -30.56 14.47
N SER A 26 54.88 -29.81 14.68
CA SER A 26 54.91 -28.37 14.92
C SER A 26 54.58 -27.59 13.65
N GLY A 27 53.83 -26.49 13.76
CA GLY A 27 53.84 -25.44 12.73
C GLY A 27 52.56 -24.61 12.64
N THR A 28 52.66 -23.36 13.12
CA THR A 28 51.92 -22.18 12.65
C THR A 28 50.42 -22.06 13.00
N SER A 29 50.14 -21.18 13.96
CA SER A 29 48.82 -20.57 14.18
C SER A 29 48.45 -19.60 13.04
N PRO A 30 47.19 -19.59 12.61
CA PRO A 30 46.47 -18.37 12.24
C PRO A 30 45.33 -18.08 13.24
N PRO A 31 44.79 -16.85 13.25
CA PRO A 31 44.09 -16.28 14.40
C PRO A 31 42.68 -16.84 14.58
N ALA A 32 42.18 -16.65 15.81
CA ALA A 32 40.79 -16.80 16.18
C ALA A 32 39.89 -16.07 15.16
N GLY A 33 39.04 -16.84 14.48
CA GLY A 33 37.86 -16.30 13.85
C GLY A 33 36.98 -15.79 14.98
N SER A 34 36.87 -14.47 15.05
CA SER A 34 35.81 -13.80 15.77
C SER A 34 34.49 -14.34 15.23
N ASP A 35 33.80 -15.16 16.03
CA ASP A 35 32.35 -15.28 15.93
C ASP A 35 31.80 -13.91 16.31
N ASP A 36 31.74 -13.04 15.31
CA ASP A 36 30.99 -11.81 15.36
C ASP A 36 29.53 -12.24 15.29
N GLY A 37 28.85 -12.20 16.45
CA GLY A 37 27.40 -12.30 16.55
C GLY A 37 26.75 -11.07 15.92
N GLY A 38 26.85 -10.96 14.59
CA GLY A 38 26.11 -10.01 13.77
C GLY A 38 24.63 -10.36 13.77
N ALA A 39 23.81 -9.32 13.70
CA ALA A 39 22.35 -9.33 13.76
C ALA A 39 21.70 -10.43 12.90
N SER A 40 20.45 -10.79 13.25
CA SER A 40 19.51 -11.45 12.34
C SER A 40 19.71 -10.91 10.92
N GLY A 41 20.03 -11.80 9.97
CA GLY A 41 20.37 -11.40 8.60
C GLY A 41 19.27 -10.56 7.96
N ASP A 42 19.66 -9.71 7.02
CA ASP A 42 18.74 -8.86 6.28
C ASP A 42 17.64 -9.70 5.59
N ILE A 43 16.42 -9.17 5.59
CA ILE A 43 15.24 -9.80 5.00
C ILE A 43 15.31 -9.55 3.49
N GLU A 44 15.43 -10.63 2.72
CA GLU A 44 15.44 -10.56 1.24
C GLU A 44 14.15 -9.90 0.73
N HIS A 45 14.24 -9.00 -0.24
CA HIS A 45 13.07 -8.38 -0.85
C HIS A 45 13.29 -8.16 -2.37
N PRO A 46 12.22 -7.97 -3.14
CA PRO A 46 12.30 -7.60 -4.54
C PRO A 46 13.14 -6.34 -4.79
N THR A 47 13.62 -6.17 -6.02
CA THR A 47 14.44 -5.02 -6.41
C THR A 47 13.73 -4.18 -7.48
N ALA A 48 14.26 -3.00 -7.80
CA ALA A 48 13.67 -2.11 -8.80
C ALA A 48 12.21 -1.76 -8.45
N SER A 49 11.32 -1.63 -9.44
CA SER A 49 9.93 -1.22 -9.21
C SER A 49 8.99 -2.35 -8.80
N GLU A 50 9.52 -3.52 -8.41
CA GLU A 50 8.70 -4.60 -7.86
C GLU A 50 8.22 -4.24 -6.44
N PRO A 51 6.96 -4.54 -6.09
CA PRO A 51 6.40 -4.12 -4.81
C PRO A 51 6.92 -5.00 -3.66
N ILE A 52 7.37 -4.37 -2.57
CA ILE A 52 7.70 -5.03 -1.30
C ILE A 52 6.46 -5.10 -0.40
N LEU A 53 5.78 -3.95 -0.20
CA LEU A 53 4.61 -3.85 0.64
C LEU A 53 3.59 -2.90 0.01
N VAL A 54 2.38 -3.40 -0.24
CA VAL A 54 1.26 -2.61 -0.72
C VAL A 54 0.13 -2.67 0.31
N VAL A 55 -0.41 -1.52 0.69
CA VAL A 55 -1.61 -1.43 1.52
C VAL A 55 -2.68 -0.73 0.70
N ASP A 56 -3.79 -1.41 0.46
CA ASP A 56 -4.96 -0.87 -0.21
C ASP A 56 -6.24 -1.10 0.60
N ASN A 57 -7.29 -0.39 0.20
CA ASN A 57 -8.63 -0.62 0.72
C ASN A 57 -9.47 -1.20 -0.42
N THR A 58 -10.19 -2.29 -0.16
CA THR A 58 -11.01 -2.97 -1.17
C THR A 58 -12.41 -3.27 -0.64
N GLY A 59 -13.39 -3.35 -1.53
CA GLY A 59 -14.78 -3.57 -1.17
C GLY A 59 -15.41 -2.35 -0.47
N GLY A 60 -16.38 -2.61 0.41
CA GLY A 60 -17.23 -1.58 1.00
C GLY A 60 -18.28 -1.05 0.02
N PHE A 61 -19.18 -0.19 0.53
CA PHE A 61 -20.24 0.41 -0.28
C PHE A 61 -19.82 1.78 -0.82
N ILE A 62 -19.01 1.77 -1.88
CA ILE A 62 -18.48 2.96 -2.55
C ILE A 62 -19.01 3.07 -3.99
N PRO A 63 -19.16 4.30 -4.54
CA PRO A 63 -19.53 4.48 -5.94
C PRO A 63 -18.52 3.85 -6.89
N VAL A 64 -18.99 3.35 -8.05
CA VAL A 64 -18.13 2.73 -9.07
C VAL A 64 -17.01 3.66 -9.55
N GLN A 65 -17.27 4.96 -9.63
CA GLN A 65 -16.28 5.99 -9.96
C GLN A 65 -15.11 5.98 -8.97
N PHE A 66 -15.42 5.81 -7.69
CA PHE A 66 -14.42 5.75 -6.62
C PHE A 66 -13.62 4.45 -6.72
N MET A 67 -14.30 3.32 -6.95
CA MET A 67 -13.63 2.02 -7.16
C MET A 67 -12.63 2.08 -8.33
N ALA A 68 -13.02 2.69 -9.44
CA ALA A 68 -12.23 2.79 -10.66
C ALA A 68 -10.96 3.63 -10.51
N THR A 69 -10.97 4.62 -9.60
CA THR A 69 -9.90 5.59 -9.39
C THR A 69 -9.13 5.39 -8.08
N GLN A 70 -9.52 4.41 -7.28
CA GLN A 70 -8.89 4.14 -6.00
C GLN A 70 -7.43 3.71 -6.16
N LEU A 71 -6.56 4.31 -5.35
CA LEU A 71 -5.14 3.98 -5.25
C LEU A 71 -4.87 3.26 -3.92
N PRO A 72 -3.82 2.43 -3.87
CA PRO A 72 -3.25 2.01 -2.59
C PRO A 72 -2.96 3.22 -1.70
N VAL A 73 -3.17 3.05 -0.40
CA VAL A 73 -2.85 4.09 0.60
C VAL A 73 -1.35 4.11 0.92
N PHE A 74 -0.67 2.99 0.70
CA PHE A 74 0.77 2.83 0.89
C PHE A 74 1.36 1.90 -0.15
N VAL A 75 2.50 2.26 -0.72
CA VAL A 75 3.32 1.40 -1.57
C VAL A 75 4.78 1.59 -1.21
N LEU A 76 5.48 0.50 -0.92
CA LEU A 76 6.94 0.43 -0.83
C LEU A 76 7.45 -0.48 -1.95
N LEU A 77 8.35 0.04 -2.78
CA LEU A 77 8.96 -0.64 -3.91
C LEU A 77 10.38 -1.14 -3.58
N GLY A 78 10.88 -2.07 -4.39
CA GLY A 78 12.21 -2.68 -4.30
C GLY A 78 13.39 -1.72 -4.52
N ASP A 79 13.13 -0.55 -5.10
CA ASP A 79 14.06 0.56 -5.27
C ASP A 79 14.00 1.56 -4.10
N GLY A 80 13.26 1.23 -3.04
CA GLY A 80 13.12 2.03 -1.84
C GLY A 80 12.09 3.15 -1.94
N ARG A 81 11.47 3.38 -3.11
CA ARG A 81 10.43 4.39 -3.23
C ARG A 81 9.22 4.01 -2.40
N VAL A 82 8.83 4.92 -1.52
CA VAL A 82 7.55 4.94 -0.83
C VAL A 82 6.64 5.93 -1.53
N ILE A 83 5.46 5.49 -1.97
CA ILE A 83 4.43 6.33 -2.58
C ILE A 83 3.17 6.27 -1.72
N MET A 84 2.64 7.43 -1.37
CA MET A 84 1.43 7.59 -0.54
C MET A 84 0.59 8.78 -1.00
N GLN A 85 -0.63 8.86 -0.48
CA GLN A 85 -1.43 10.08 -0.62
C GLN A 85 -0.96 11.14 0.38
N GLY A 86 -0.68 12.34 -0.14
CA GLY A 86 -0.39 13.53 0.64
C GLY A 86 -1.65 14.20 1.20
N ALA A 87 -1.43 15.33 1.87
CA ALA A 87 -2.52 16.11 2.44
C ALA A 87 -3.46 16.65 1.35
N GLN A 88 -4.77 16.42 1.52
CA GLN A 88 -5.80 16.99 0.66
C GLN A 88 -6.42 18.23 1.32
N THR A 89 -6.68 19.25 0.52
CA THR A 89 -7.39 20.47 0.95
C THR A 89 -8.91 20.28 0.77
N LEU A 90 -9.72 20.96 1.59
CA LEU A 90 -11.18 20.94 1.49
C LEU A 90 -11.71 21.94 0.43
N GLU A 91 -11.06 21.98 -0.73
CA GLU A 91 -11.45 22.85 -1.85
C GLU A 91 -12.55 22.18 -2.70
N PHE A 92 -13.49 22.99 -3.20
CA PHE A 92 -14.54 22.51 -4.10
C PHE A 92 -14.71 23.43 -5.31
N PRO A 93 -14.61 22.90 -6.56
CA PRO A 93 -14.24 21.52 -6.89
C PRO A 93 -12.77 21.21 -6.56
N GLY A 94 -12.50 19.96 -6.15
CA GLY A 94 -11.13 19.52 -5.87
C GLY A 94 -10.29 19.31 -7.14
N PRO A 95 -8.97 19.18 -7.02
CA PRO A 95 -8.07 18.86 -8.16
C PRO A 95 -8.45 17.55 -8.86
N ALA A 96 -8.23 17.47 -10.18
CA ALA A 96 -8.55 16.27 -10.96
C ALA A 96 -7.67 15.06 -10.58
N LEU A 97 -6.45 15.31 -10.08
CA LEU A 97 -5.53 14.28 -9.61
C LEU A 97 -5.45 14.26 -8.08
N PRO A 98 -5.30 13.07 -7.47
CA PRO A 98 -4.97 12.98 -6.06
C PRO A 98 -3.57 13.55 -5.81
N ALA A 99 -3.37 14.20 -4.66
CA ALA A 99 -2.05 14.65 -4.24
C ALA A 99 -1.20 13.43 -3.84
N LEU A 100 -0.41 12.90 -4.76
CA LEU A 100 0.54 11.81 -4.46
C LEU A 100 1.89 12.38 -4.09
N ILE A 101 2.51 11.74 -3.10
CA ILE A 101 3.85 12.08 -2.63
C ILE A 101 4.75 10.86 -2.66
N GLU A 102 6.03 11.09 -2.89
CA GLU A 102 7.05 10.07 -2.87
C GLU A 102 8.27 10.47 -2.03
N ARG A 103 8.96 9.46 -1.51
CA ARG A 103 10.28 9.57 -0.91
C ARG A 103 10.98 8.23 -0.93
N THR A 104 12.31 8.23 -0.99
CA THR A 104 13.11 7.00 -1.10
C THR A 104 13.77 6.64 0.22
N LEU A 105 13.53 5.41 0.69
CA LEU A 105 14.22 4.80 1.81
C LEU A 105 15.62 4.34 1.40
N THR A 106 16.57 4.38 2.34
CA THR A 106 17.81 3.61 2.19
C THR A 106 17.50 2.12 2.41
N GLU A 107 18.44 1.24 2.06
CA GLU A 107 18.35 -0.19 2.36
C GLU A 107 18.09 -0.43 3.86
N GLU A 108 18.82 0.26 4.75
CA GLU A 108 18.60 0.13 6.19
C GLU A 108 17.18 0.57 6.61
N GLY A 109 16.62 1.56 5.92
CA GLY A 109 15.23 2.00 6.11
C GLY A 109 14.21 0.95 5.66
N ILE A 110 14.42 0.32 4.51
CA ILE A 110 13.59 -0.80 4.02
C ILE A 110 13.61 -1.94 5.05
N GLN A 111 14.80 -2.33 5.51
CA GLN A 111 14.95 -3.39 6.49
C GLN A 111 14.26 -3.08 7.83
N GLU A 112 14.24 -1.82 8.26
CA GLU A 112 13.51 -1.42 9.47
C GLU A 112 11.99 -1.56 9.33
N VAL A 113 11.44 -1.20 8.16
CA VAL A 113 10.03 -1.43 7.85
C VAL A 113 9.72 -2.93 7.83
N LEU A 114 10.54 -3.73 7.15
CA LEU A 114 10.37 -5.18 7.07
C LEU A 114 10.43 -5.86 8.43
N ARG A 115 11.36 -5.46 9.31
CA ARG A 115 11.41 -5.94 10.70
C ARG A 115 10.15 -5.58 11.46
N GLY A 116 9.64 -4.36 11.33
CA GLY A 116 8.38 -3.97 11.96
C GLY A 116 7.18 -4.78 11.47
N VAL A 117 7.16 -5.16 10.19
CA VAL A 117 6.14 -6.07 9.64
C VAL A 117 6.32 -7.48 10.19
N GLU A 118 7.54 -8.03 10.24
CA GLU A 118 7.82 -9.35 10.80
C GLU A 118 7.50 -9.45 12.29
N ASP A 119 7.79 -8.40 13.07
CA ASP A 119 7.54 -8.30 14.51
C ASP A 119 6.05 -8.40 14.86
N THR A 120 5.15 -8.12 13.90
CA THR A 120 3.71 -8.37 14.10
C THR A 120 3.39 -9.86 14.27
N GLY A 121 4.22 -10.74 13.68
CA GLY A 121 3.98 -12.18 13.60
C GLY A 121 2.79 -12.58 12.71
N LEU A 122 2.14 -11.64 12.01
CA LEU A 122 0.91 -11.87 11.26
C LEU A 122 1.15 -12.22 9.78
N PHE A 123 2.31 -11.88 9.23
CA PHE A 123 2.64 -12.06 7.80
C PHE A 123 3.34 -13.40 7.51
N THR A 124 2.88 -14.48 8.13
CA THR A 124 3.46 -15.84 7.92
C THR A 124 2.71 -16.67 6.90
N THR A 125 1.43 -16.36 6.66
CA THR A 125 0.53 -17.00 5.71
C THR A 125 -0.58 -16.01 5.37
N ASP A 126 -1.31 -16.27 4.29
CA ASP A 126 -2.50 -15.49 3.98
C ASP A 126 -3.55 -15.60 5.08
N VAL A 127 -4.18 -14.46 5.41
CA VAL A 127 -5.17 -14.37 6.48
C VAL A 127 -6.27 -13.38 6.08
N GLU A 128 -7.52 -13.77 6.32
CA GLU A 128 -8.70 -12.90 6.24
C GLU A 128 -9.35 -12.76 7.62
N LEU A 129 -9.48 -11.53 8.11
CA LEU A 129 -10.05 -11.19 9.41
C LEU A 129 -11.39 -10.45 9.19
N ASN A 130 -12.49 -11.21 9.18
CA ASN A 130 -13.83 -10.73 8.79
C ASN A 130 -14.82 -10.59 9.98
N GLY A 131 -14.40 -10.86 11.21
CA GLY A 131 -15.25 -10.89 12.40
C GLY A 131 -15.95 -9.55 12.70
N ALA A 132 -15.33 -8.42 12.33
CA ALA A 132 -15.93 -7.10 12.47
C ALA A 132 -17.20 -6.90 11.60
N GLN A 133 -17.41 -7.71 10.55
CA GLN A 133 -18.63 -7.66 9.71
C GLN A 133 -19.93 -7.87 10.50
N SER A 134 -19.84 -8.54 11.65
CA SER A 134 -21.00 -8.78 12.52
C SER A 134 -21.59 -7.50 13.15
N VAL A 135 -20.81 -6.42 13.24
CA VAL A 135 -21.22 -5.15 13.87
C VAL A 135 -20.93 -3.92 13.01
N VAL A 136 -20.07 -4.05 11.99
CA VAL A 136 -19.73 -2.98 11.05
C VAL A 136 -20.27 -3.35 9.68
N ALA A 137 -21.23 -2.59 9.18
CA ALA A 137 -21.78 -2.77 7.83
C ALA A 137 -20.97 -1.95 6.81
N ASP A 138 -20.84 -2.50 5.60
CA ASP A 138 -20.36 -1.81 4.41
C ASP A 138 -18.96 -1.17 4.51
N ALA A 139 -18.13 -1.65 5.45
CA ALA A 139 -16.75 -1.19 5.57
C ALA A 139 -15.87 -1.83 4.49
N ALA A 140 -14.78 -1.13 4.15
CA ALA A 140 -13.74 -1.70 3.31
C ALA A 140 -12.90 -2.72 4.07
N ASN A 141 -12.29 -3.63 3.33
CA ASN A 141 -11.16 -4.42 3.78
C ASN A 141 -9.87 -3.60 3.59
N THR A 142 -9.09 -3.43 4.65
CA THR A 142 -7.70 -2.98 4.52
C THR A 142 -6.84 -4.21 4.26
N ARG A 143 -6.20 -4.27 3.10
CA ARG A 143 -5.40 -5.40 2.66
C ARG A 143 -3.94 -5.01 2.55
N PHE A 144 -3.10 -5.79 3.19
CA PHE A 144 -1.65 -5.70 3.18
C PHE A 144 -1.11 -6.84 2.32
N THR A 145 -0.35 -6.53 1.28
CA THR A 145 0.33 -7.51 0.44
C THR A 145 1.83 -7.34 0.60
N LEU A 146 2.48 -8.34 1.22
CA LEU A 146 3.92 -8.37 1.48
C LEU A 146 4.60 -9.34 0.52
N ASN A 147 5.68 -8.90 -0.12
CA ASN A 147 6.63 -9.74 -0.85
C ASN A 147 8.03 -9.53 -0.27
N ALA A 148 8.43 -10.40 0.65
CA ALA A 148 9.72 -10.35 1.34
C ALA A 148 10.04 -11.68 2.04
N GLY A 149 11.31 -12.01 2.23
CA GLY A 149 11.77 -13.26 2.85
C GLY A 149 11.41 -14.51 2.04
N GLY A 150 11.34 -14.38 0.71
CA GLY A 150 10.97 -15.48 -0.20
C GLY A 150 9.51 -15.92 -0.11
N ARG A 151 8.63 -15.06 0.43
CA ARG A 151 7.18 -15.30 0.56
C ARG A 151 6.40 -14.10 0.02
N GLU A 152 5.27 -14.41 -0.61
CA GLU A 152 4.21 -13.46 -0.90
C GLU A 152 3.05 -13.78 0.05
N VAL A 153 2.62 -12.81 0.85
CA VAL A 153 1.60 -12.99 1.88
C VAL A 153 0.60 -11.84 1.84
N THR A 154 -0.68 -12.17 1.84
CA THR A 154 -1.78 -11.21 1.92
C THR A 154 -2.52 -11.33 3.26
N VAL A 155 -2.56 -10.24 4.01
CA VAL A 155 -3.38 -10.10 5.22
C VAL A 155 -4.48 -9.09 4.95
N SER A 156 -5.75 -9.51 5.05
CA SER A 156 -6.92 -8.67 4.79
C SER A 156 -7.75 -8.52 6.06
N VAL A 157 -8.13 -7.29 6.41
CA VAL A 157 -8.87 -6.96 7.64
C VAL A 157 -10.09 -6.14 7.30
N TYR A 158 -11.27 -6.68 7.58
CA TYR A 158 -12.51 -5.96 7.40
C TYR A 158 -12.69 -4.89 8.48
N GLY A 159 -12.91 -3.63 8.09
CA GLY A 159 -13.21 -2.56 9.04
C GLY A 159 -12.05 -2.23 9.99
N LEU A 160 -10.81 -2.23 9.49
CA LEU A 160 -9.65 -1.84 10.29
C LEU A 160 -9.86 -0.45 10.91
N GLY A 161 -9.59 -0.32 12.22
CA GLY A 161 -9.81 0.92 12.97
C GLY A 161 -11.26 1.17 13.42
N ALA A 162 -12.23 0.37 12.98
CA ALA A 162 -13.63 0.51 13.43
C ALA A 162 -13.89 -0.07 14.83
N LEU A 163 -12.98 -0.91 15.33
CA LEU A 163 -13.04 -1.47 16.69
C LEU A 163 -12.43 -0.51 17.70
N LEU A 164 -13.27 0.32 18.32
CA LEU A 164 -12.83 1.27 19.33
C LEU A 164 -12.46 0.56 20.65
N PRO A 165 -11.48 1.06 21.44
CA PRO A 165 -11.00 0.39 22.65
C PRO A 165 -12.08 0.08 23.71
N ASP A 166 -13.13 0.91 23.77
CA ASP A 166 -14.21 0.78 24.75
C ASP A 166 -15.43 -0.01 24.22
N MET A 167 -15.35 -0.59 23.02
CA MET A 167 -16.42 -1.41 22.45
C MET A 167 -16.39 -2.83 23.00
N GLU A 168 -17.57 -3.40 23.23
CA GLU A 168 -17.71 -4.82 23.50
C GLU A 168 -17.27 -5.63 22.25
N PRO A 169 -16.52 -6.73 22.41
CA PRO A 169 -16.10 -7.55 21.29
C PRO A 169 -17.25 -7.94 20.36
N PRO A 170 -17.09 -7.79 19.03
CA PRO A 170 -18.10 -8.22 18.08
C PRO A 170 -18.49 -9.70 18.29
N PRO A 171 -19.79 -10.06 18.23
CA PRO A 171 -20.22 -11.43 18.40
C PRO A 171 -19.53 -12.38 17.41
N GLY A 172 -18.92 -13.45 17.92
CA GLY A 172 -18.25 -14.46 17.09
C GLY A 172 -16.79 -14.13 16.72
N MET A 173 -16.30 -12.95 17.08
CA MET A 173 -14.90 -12.58 16.89
C MET A 173 -14.00 -13.21 17.96
N THR A 174 -12.86 -13.77 17.54
CA THR A 174 -11.93 -14.41 18.49
C THR A 174 -11.03 -13.38 19.18
N SER A 175 -10.48 -13.71 20.35
CA SER A 175 -9.51 -12.83 21.03
C SER A 175 -8.25 -12.59 20.20
N GLY A 176 -7.83 -13.59 19.40
CA GLY A 176 -6.69 -13.45 18.49
C GLY A 176 -6.98 -12.48 17.35
N GLU A 177 -8.20 -12.48 16.83
CA GLU A 177 -8.61 -11.56 15.76
C GLU A 177 -8.72 -10.11 16.26
N ILE A 178 -9.22 -9.90 17.48
CA ILE A 178 -9.27 -8.58 18.13
C ILE A 178 -7.85 -8.03 18.31
N GLU A 179 -6.94 -8.88 18.77
CA GLU A 179 -5.54 -8.50 18.93
C GLU A 179 -4.87 -8.21 17.57
N ALA A 180 -5.18 -9.00 16.54
CA ALA A 180 -4.69 -8.75 15.19
C ALA A 180 -5.18 -7.41 14.63
N HIS A 181 -6.44 -7.01 14.86
CA HIS A 181 -6.93 -5.68 14.50
C HIS A 181 -6.13 -4.57 15.17
N ARG A 182 -5.80 -4.74 16.46
CA ARG A 182 -4.98 -3.76 17.20
C ARG A 182 -3.56 -3.66 16.63
N ILE A 183 -2.92 -4.79 16.37
CA ILE A 183 -1.55 -4.85 15.82
C ILE A 183 -1.50 -4.26 14.41
N LEU A 184 -2.43 -4.66 13.53
CA LEU A 184 -2.47 -4.18 12.15
C LEU A 184 -2.88 -2.70 12.07
N GLY A 185 -3.72 -2.22 13.00
CA GLY A 185 -4.02 -0.80 13.13
C GLY A 185 -2.77 0.01 13.48
N GLN A 186 -1.96 -0.47 14.43
CA GLN A 186 -0.69 0.18 14.79
C GLN A 186 0.33 0.14 13.65
N LEU A 187 0.43 -0.97 12.93
CA LEU A 187 1.28 -1.07 11.74
C LEU A 187 0.83 -0.05 10.68
N ASN A 188 -0.47 0.01 10.38
CA ASN A 188 -1.03 0.96 9.42
C ASN A 188 -0.74 2.42 9.83
N ASP A 189 -0.97 2.77 11.09
CA ASP A 189 -0.67 4.12 11.60
C ASP A 189 0.82 4.45 11.47
N GLY A 190 1.71 3.49 11.77
CA GLY A 190 3.15 3.62 11.59
C GLY A 190 3.53 3.88 10.13
N LEU A 191 2.96 3.11 9.20
CA LEU A 191 3.18 3.27 7.75
C LEU A 191 2.69 4.64 7.24
N MET A 192 1.57 5.13 7.76
CA MET A 192 1.06 6.48 7.41
C MET A 192 1.86 7.61 8.06
N THR A 193 2.69 7.30 9.06
CA THR A 193 3.48 8.28 9.82
C THR A 193 4.97 7.92 9.87
N LEU A 194 5.52 7.42 8.74
CA LEU A 194 6.89 6.93 8.66
C LEU A 194 7.95 7.91 9.15
N ASP A 195 7.77 9.23 9.00
CA ASP A 195 8.72 10.23 9.55
C ASP A 195 8.83 10.21 11.08
N THR A 196 7.79 9.70 11.76
CA THR A 196 7.79 9.50 13.21
C THR A 196 8.34 8.12 13.59
N TRP A 197 8.05 7.12 12.76
CA TRP A 197 8.51 5.74 12.99
C TRP A 197 10.01 5.59 12.69
N LEU A 198 10.50 6.11 11.57
CA LEU A 198 11.86 5.94 11.11
C LEU A 198 12.73 7.17 11.41
N PRO A 199 14.02 6.98 11.73
CA PRO A 199 14.96 8.10 11.87
C PRO A 199 15.23 8.77 10.52
N GLY A 200 15.66 10.03 10.54
CA GLY A 200 15.99 10.78 9.32
C GLY A 200 17.09 10.11 8.46
N THR A 201 17.94 9.28 9.06
CA THR A 201 18.99 8.51 8.35
C THR A 201 18.46 7.32 7.54
N ALA A 202 17.19 6.95 7.70
CA ALA A 202 16.54 5.89 6.93
C ALA A 202 16.14 6.32 5.51
N TRP A 203 16.41 7.57 5.13
CA TRP A 203 15.96 8.18 3.88
C TRP A 203 17.13 8.66 3.04
N GLU A 204 17.04 8.51 1.71
CA GLU A 204 18.05 9.01 0.77
C GLU A 204 17.99 10.55 0.62
N SER A 205 16.82 11.13 0.86
CA SER A 205 16.56 12.57 0.68
C SER A 205 15.77 13.16 1.85
N GLU A 206 15.85 14.48 2.00
CA GLU A 206 15.05 15.21 2.99
C GLU A 206 13.66 15.53 2.44
N GLY A 207 12.64 15.17 3.22
CA GLY A 207 11.25 15.53 2.96
C GLY A 207 10.59 14.80 1.79
N TRP A 208 9.26 14.82 1.81
CA TRP A 208 8.43 14.27 0.74
C TRP A 208 8.40 15.20 -0.47
N GLN A 209 8.40 14.62 -1.67
CA GLN A 209 8.24 15.34 -2.93
C GLN A 209 6.93 14.94 -3.62
N PRO A 210 6.33 15.80 -4.46
CA PRO A 210 5.21 15.39 -5.30
C PRO A 210 5.60 14.25 -6.23
N TYR A 211 4.82 13.17 -6.24
CA TYR A 211 4.99 12.08 -7.20
C TYR A 211 4.49 12.54 -8.58
N GLN A 212 5.23 12.21 -9.64
CA GLN A 212 4.86 12.50 -11.03
C GLN A 212 4.56 11.19 -11.76
N PRO A 213 3.29 10.90 -12.08
CA PRO A 213 2.93 9.69 -12.83
C PRO A 213 3.36 9.81 -14.30
N ASP A 214 3.90 8.72 -14.85
CA ASP A 214 4.24 8.62 -16.28
C ASP A 214 3.08 8.09 -17.14
N ALA A 215 2.04 7.55 -16.49
CA ALA A 215 0.88 6.96 -17.17
C ALA A 215 -0.40 7.10 -16.34
N PHE A 216 -1.53 7.11 -17.05
CA PHE A 216 -2.86 7.20 -16.46
C PHE A 216 -3.82 6.21 -17.10
N ARG A 217 -4.70 5.64 -16.29
CA ARG A 217 -5.99 5.08 -16.75
C ARG A 217 -6.98 6.23 -16.78
N LEU A 218 -7.55 6.51 -17.95
CA LEU A 218 -8.58 7.52 -18.11
C LEU A 218 -9.92 6.84 -18.33
N TYR A 219 -10.92 7.30 -17.59
CA TYR A 219 -12.32 6.90 -17.74
C TYR A 219 -13.09 8.07 -18.35
N VAL A 220 -13.49 7.90 -19.60
CA VAL A 220 -14.08 8.95 -20.45
C VAL A 220 -15.55 8.65 -20.66
N ARG A 221 -16.41 9.62 -20.35
CA ARG A 221 -17.87 9.50 -20.51
C ARG A 221 -18.40 10.68 -21.32
N ASP A 222 -19.21 10.39 -22.34
CA ASP A 222 -19.96 11.41 -23.07
C ASP A 222 -21.09 11.94 -22.17
N VAL A 223 -21.08 13.25 -21.91
CA VAL A 223 -22.07 13.97 -21.10
C VAL A 223 -22.77 15.06 -21.92
N THR A 224 -22.76 14.90 -23.25
CA THR A 224 -23.43 15.81 -24.17
C THR A 224 -24.93 15.83 -23.90
N GLY A 225 -25.49 17.03 -23.76
CA GLY A 225 -26.91 17.22 -23.43
C GLY A 225 -27.28 17.02 -21.94
N GLU A 226 -26.37 16.55 -21.09
CA GLU A 226 -26.58 16.53 -19.64
C GLU A 226 -26.53 17.95 -19.05
N ALA A 227 -27.27 18.20 -17.98
CA ALA A 227 -27.17 19.46 -17.26
C ALA A 227 -25.80 19.54 -16.57
N ILE A 228 -25.14 20.70 -16.64
CA ILE A 228 -23.91 20.94 -15.87
C ILE A 228 -24.32 21.09 -14.41
N GLU A 229 -23.93 20.14 -13.56
CA GLU A 229 -24.11 20.26 -12.12
C GLU A 229 -23.37 21.50 -11.61
N GLY A 230 -24.04 22.36 -10.84
CA GLY A 230 -23.48 23.65 -10.40
C GLY A 230 -23.77 24.85 -11.31
N GLY A 231 -24.40 24.66 -12.47
CA GLY A 231 -24.79 25.73 -13.41
C GLY A 231 -23.74 26.06 -14.47
N ASP A 232 -24.00 27.09 -15.29
CA ASP A 232 -23.04 27.63 -16.28
C ASP A 232 -21.87 28.32 -15.55
N LEU A 233 -20.89 27.53 -15.09
CA LEU A 233 -19.59 28.02 -14.69
C LEU A 233 -18.68 27.96 -15.93
N PRO A 234 -18.50 29.07 -16.68
CA PRO A 234 -17.80 29.07 -17.97
C PRO A 234 -16.32 28.69 -17.91
N GLU A 235 -15.75 28.46 -16.72
CA GLU A 235 -14.35 28.08 -16.52
C GLU A 235 -14.14 26.56 -16.34
N GLN A 236 -15.16 25.74 -16.60
CA GLN A 236 -15.10 24.29 -16.41
C GLN A 236 -14.95 23.48 -17.70
N VAL A 237 -14.85 24.12 -18.87
CA VAL A 237 -14.68 23.41 -20.15
C VAL A 237 -13.28 23.66 -20.70
N ARG A 238 -12.54 22.58 -21.00
CA ARG A 238 -11.22 22.60 -21.63
C ARG A 238 -11.28 21.93 -23.00
N ASP A 239 -10.37 22.31 -23.89
CA ASP A 239 -10.19 21.62 -25.16
C ASP A 239 -9.63 20.21 -24.92
N TRP A 240 -10.16 19.22 -25.64
CA TRP A 240 -9.62 17.88 -25.66
C TRP A 240 -8.17 17.93 -26.16
N PRO A 241 -7.21 17.30 -25.46
CA PRO A 241 -5.80 17.59 -25.69
C PRO A 241 -5.20 16.92 -26.93
N THR A 242 -5.97 16.08 -27.63
CA THR A 242 -5.50 15.31 -28.80
C THR A 242 -6.41 15.52 -29.99
N ASP A 243 -5.94 15.16 -31.19
CA ASP A 243 -6.75 15.23 -32.42
C ASP A 243 -7.74 14.04 -32.58
N ASP A 244 -7.65 13.04 -31.70
CA ASP A 244 -8.49 11.84 -31.74
C ASP A 244 -9.90 12.12 -31.19
N ASP A 245 -10.90 11.39 -31.72
CA ASP A 245 -12.30 11.51 -31.29
C ASP A 245 -12.47 10.97 -29.85
N PRO A 246 -12.86 11.80 -28.86
CA PRO A 246 -13.01 11.36 -27.47
C PRO A 246 -14.04 10.25 -27.31
N ALA A 247 -15.06 10.21 -28.17
CA ALA A 247 -16.10 9.18 -28.15
C ALA A 247 -15.57 7.78 -28.54
N ALA A 248 -14.42 7.71 -29.22
CA ALA A 248 -13.76 6.48 -29.60
C ALA A 248 -12.64 6.06 -28.64
N PHE A 249 -12.40 6.83 -27.57
CA PHE A 249 -11.30 6.59 -26.63
C PHE A 249 -11.44 5.23 -25.93
N GLY A 250 -10.39 4.42 -25.94
CA GLY A 250 -10.32 3.16 -25.19
C GLY A 250 -11.45 2.16 -25.50
N GLU A 251 -11.76 1.31 -24.53
CA GLU A 251 -12.81 0.28 -24.60
C GLU A 251 -13.97 0.58 -23.63
N VAL A 252 -15.17 0.07 -23.91
CA VAL A 252 -16.32 0.28 -23.02
C VAL A 252 -16.11 -0.47 -21.71
N GLU A 253 -16.20 0.26 -20.59
CA GLU A 253 -16.20 -0.33 -19.25
C GLU A 253 -17.65 -0.63 -18.83
N ALA A 254 -18.08 -1.86 -19.07
CA ALA A 254 -19.48 -2.27 -18.93
C ALA A 254 -20.02 -2.09 -17.51
N PHE A 255 -19.16 -2.13 -16.49
CA PHE A 255 -19.57 -2.04 -15.10
C PHE A 255 -20.18 -0.69 -14.71
N PHE A 256 -19.81 0.41 -15.40
CA PHE A 256 -20.46 1.70 -15.18
C PHE A 256 -21.91 1.74 -15.69
N GLY A 257 -22.23 1.01 -16.76
CA GLY A 257 -23.57 0.94 -17.35
C GLY A 257 -24.05 2.23 -18.04
N ASP A 258 -23.20 3.25 -18.18
CA ASP A 258 -23.53 4.58 -18.72
C ASP A 258 -22.74 4.93 -20.00
N GLY A 259 -22.01 3.96 -20.56
CA GLY A 259 -21.18 4.17 -21.74
C GLY A 259 -19.77 4.70 -21.45
N THR A 260 -19.38 4.82 -20.18
CA THR A 260 -17.99 5.11 -19.80
C THR A 260 -17.01 4.17 -20.47
N ARG A 261 -15.92 4.73 -21.00
CA ARG A 261 -14.85 4.02 -21.68
C ARG A 261 -13.56 4.16 -20.90
N CYS A 262 -12.76 3.11 -20.83
CA CYS A 262 -11.44 3.13 -20.21
C CYS A 262 -10.34 2.96 -21.26
N GLY A 263 -9.30 3.78 -21.15
CA GLY A 263 -8.08 3.66 -21.93
C GLY A 263 -6.87 4.10 -21.12
N VAL A 264 -5.68 3.67 -21.57
CA VAL A 264 -4.42 4.03 -20.93
C VAL A 264 -3.67 5.01 -21.81
N VAL A 265 -3.10 6.02 -21.16
CA VAL A 265 -2.18 6.99 -21.77
C VAL A 265 -0.84 6.90 -21.06
N ASP A 266 0.24 6.80 -21.81
CA ASP A 266 1.60 6.65 -21.30
C ASP A 266 2.61 7.44 -22.16
N GLY A 267 3.88 7.47 -21.72
CA GLY A 267 4.96 8.14 -22.45
C GLY A 267 4.67 9.61 -22.72
N GLU A 268 4.80 10.04 -23.98
CA GLU A 268 4.54 11.43 -24.39
C GLU A 268 3.07 11.84 -24.14
N LEU A 269 2.13 10.91 -24.39
CA LEU A 269 0.71 11.17 -24.17
C LEU A 269 0.36 11.22 -22.68
N GLY A 270 1.01 10.37 -21.87
CA GLY A 270 0.94 10.43 -20.41
C GLY A 270 1.43 11.78 -19.87
N GLY A 271 2.55 12.29 -20.39
CA GLY A 271 3.07 13.62 -20.05
C GLY A 271 2.10 14.75 -20.39
N LEU A 272 1.50 14.73 -21.59
CA LEU A 272 0.48 15.69 -22.00
C LEU A 272 -0.72 15.67 -21.05
N TRP A 273 -1.25 14.48 -20.74
CA TRP A 273 -2.37 14.35 -19.82
C TRP A 273 -2.01 14.74 -18.39
N ASN A 274 -0.78 14.50 -17.93
CA ASN A 274 -0.33 14.98 -16.62
C ASN A 274 -0.42 16.52 -16.54
N GLU A 275 0.09 17.23 -17.54
CA GLU A 275 0.02 18.71 -17.58
C GLU A 275 -1.42 19.21 -17.57
N GLU A 276 -2.26 18.61 -18.41
CA GLU A 276 -3.67 18.96 -18.56
C GLU A 276 -4.50 18.68 -17.30
N LEU A 277 -4.28 17.53 -16.65
CA LEU A 277 -4.98 17.13 -15.44
C LEU A 277 -4.52 17.91 -14.21
N ASN A 278 -3.24 18.32 -14.13
CA ASN A 278 -2.76 19.21 -13.07
C ASN A 278 -3.41 20.61 -13.15
N ALA A 279 -3.84 21.04 -14.34
CA ALA A 279 -4.58 22.27 -14.55
C ALA A 279 -6.12 22.10 -14.45
N ALA A 280 -6.59 20.88 -14.21
CA ALA A 280 -8.00 20.53 -14.17
C ALA A 280 -8.51 20.26 -12.75
N THR A 281 -9.84 20.24 -12.63
CA THR A 281 -10.57 19.89 -11.41
C THR A 281 -11.43 18.66 -11.67
N GLN A 282 -11.97 18.07 -10.61
CA GLN A 282 -12.91 16.94 -10.71
C GLN A 282 -14.18 17.27 -11.51
N MET A 283 -14.50 18.55 -11.70
CA MET A 283 -15.65 19.02 -12.49
C MET A 283 -15.27 19.51 -13.89
N THR A 284 -14.01 19.39 -14.29
CA THR A 284 -13.59 19.79 -15.63
C THR A 284 -14.22 18.89 -16.68
N LEU A 285 -14.93 19.51 -17.62
CA LEU A 285 -15.44 18.93 -18.84
C LEU A 285 -14.46 19.19 -19.99
N TRP A 286 -14.43 18.28 -20.94
CA TRP A 286 -13.56 18.35 -22.10
C TRP A 286 -14.40 18.42 -23.39
N THR A 287 -13.92 19.14 -24.40
CA THR A 287 -14.63 19.29 -25.69
C THR A 287 -13.65 19.28 -26.86
N ASP A 288 -14.01 18.64 -27.96
CA ASP A 288 -13.20 18.62 -29.19
C ASP A 288 -13.75 19.57 -30.27
N ASP A 289 -15.04 19.92 -30.20
CA ASP A 289 -15.73 20.76 -31.19
C ASP A 289 -16.52 21.94 -30.59
N GLY A 290 -16.52 22.08 -29.26
CA GLY A 290 -17.28 23.08 -28.51
C GLY A 290 -18.76 22.74 -28.28
N GLU A 291 -19.27 21.68 -28.89
CA GLU A 291 -20.66 21.20 -28.75
C GLU A 291 -20.74 19.94 -27.89
N ARG A 292 -19.86 18.97 -28.14
CA ARG A 292 -19.75 17.73 -27.39
C ARG A 292 -18.97 17.94 -26.10
N ARG A 293 -19.39 17.28 -25.03
CA ARG A 293 -18.77 17.40 -23.71
C ARG A 293 -18.48 16.03 -23.13
N PHE A 294 -17.30 15.88 -22.55
CA PHE A 294 -16.82 14.65 -21.96
C PHE A 294 -16.37 14.88 -20.52
N SER A 295 -16.74 13.98 -19.63
CA SER A 295 -16.16 13.88 -18.29
C SER A 295 -14.99 12.92 -18.34
N VAL A 296 -13.88 13.27 -17.69
CA VAL A 296 -12.69 12.43 -17.59
C VAL A 296 -12.35 12.24 -16.11
N MET A 297 -12.36 10.99 -15.67
CA MET A 297 -11.74 10.60 -14.40
C MET A 297 -10.38 9.99 -14.69
N ALA A 298 -9.35 10.45 -13.99
CA ALA A 298 -7.99 9.96 -14.20
C ALA A 298 -7.48 9.23 -12.96
N ARG A 299 -6.83 8.09 -13.18
CA ARG A 299 -6.12 7.35 -12.15
C ARG A 299 -4.66 7.18 -12.57
N PRO A 300 -3.70 7.76 -11.82
CA PRO A 300 -2.29 7.43 -11.98
C PRO A 300 -2.05 5.92 -11.99
N VAL A 301 -1.17 5.45 -12.87
CA VAL A 301 -0.65 4.08 -12.84
C VAL A 301 0.63 4.09 -12.01
N LEU A 302 0.68 3.33 -10.91
CA LEU A 302 1.87 3.26 -10.07
C LEU A 302 2.93 2.33 -10.70
N PRO A 303 4.23 2.46 -10.35
CA PRO A 303 5.31 1.77 -11.07
C PRO A 303 5.23 0.23 -11.10
N HIS A 304 4.54 -0.37 -10.13
CA HIS A 304 4.38 -1.82 -10.03
C HIS A 304 3.09 -2.33 -10.71
N GLU A 305 2.23 -1.43 -11.18
CA GLU A 305 0.92 -1.79 -11.73
C GLU A 305 1.00 -2.03 -13.25
N ASP A 306 0.15 -2.93 -13.73
CA ASP A 306 -0.03 -3.15 -15.17
C ASP A 306 -0.74 -1.92 -15.78
N PRO A 307 -0.18 -1.28 -16.82
CA PRO A 307 -0.81 -0.16 -17.53
C PRO A 307 -1.93 -0.64 -18.46
N ALA A 308 -2.93 -1.31 -17.89
CA ALA A 308 -4.14 -1.78 -18.57
C ALA A 308 -5.40 -1.32 -17.80
N CYS A 309 -6.53 -1.24 -18.49
CA CYS A 309 -7.83 -1.05 -17.85
C CYS A 309 -8.27 -2.37 -17.19
N PRO A 310 -8.42 -2.41 -15.85
CA PRO A 310 -8.87 -3.61 -15.17
C PRO A 310 -10.36 -3.83 -15.43
N GLU A 311 -10.79 -5.10 -15.46
CA GLU A 311 -12.21 -5.41 -15.36
C GLU A 311 -12.72 -4.96 -13.98
N LEU A 312 -13.69 -4.05 -13.97
CA LEU A 312 -14.30 -3.63 -12.72
C LEU A 312 -15.35 -4.66 -12.28
N ALA A 313 -15.22 -5.13 -11.05
CA ALA A 313 -16.18 -6.01 -10.41
C ALA A 313 -16.64 -5.40 -9.09
N GLY A 314 -17.91 -5.59 -8.74
CA GLY A 314 -18.40 -5.24 -7.41
C GLY A 314 -17.65 -6.04 -6.36
N GLY A 315 -17.04 -5.36 -5.38
CA GLY A 315 -16.43 -6.02 -4.24
C GLY A 315 -17.50 -6.78 -3.46
N ALA A 316 -17.32 -8.09 -3.30
CA ALA A 316 -18.09 -8.92 -2.38
C ALA A 316 -17.34 -9.03 -1.05
#